data_AF-A0A8J4QJL5-F1
#
_entry.id   AF-A0A8J4QJL5-F1
#
_cell.length_a   1.000
_cell.length_b   1.000
_cell.length_c   1.000
_cell.angle_alpha   90.00
_cell.angle_beta   90.00
_cell.angle_gamma   90.00
#
_symmetry.space_group_name_H-M   'P 1'
#
loop_
_entity.id
_entity.type
_entity.pdbx_description
1 polymer ?
#
loop_
_entity_poly.entity_id
_entity_poly.type
_entity_poly.pdbx_seq_one_letter_code
_entity_poly.pdbx_strand_id
1 'polypeptide(L)'
;MLELLTSQKAIDFNRAADDVNLAIYVQRMVDEERIMDVIDPLLKEGATTLEMETMKALGFLAVGCLEERRQNRPSMKEVTEEIEYIISIAKAKAVEN
;
A
#
# COMPACT_ATOMS: atom_id res chain seq x y z
N MET A 1 -1.31 -6.86 -3.42
CA MET A 1 -1.70 -5.61 -2.74
C MET A 1 -1.28 -4.37 -3.52
N LEU A 2 0.00 -4.21 -3.90
CA LEU A 2 0.45 -3.00 -4.59
C LEU A 2 -0.33 -2.67 -5.87
N GLU A 3 -0.64 -3.66 -6.70
CA GLU A 3 -1.44 -3.44 -7.92
C GLU A 3 -2.85 -2.91 -7.61
N LEU A 4 -3.46 -3.32 -6.49
CA LEU A 4 -4.78 -2.84 -6.07
C LEU A 4 -4.75 -1.39 -5.60
N LEU A 5 -3.70 -0.99 -4.88
CA LEU A 5 -3.56 0.37 -4.34
C LEU A 5 -3.15 1.39 -5.41
N THR A 6 -2.44 0.95 -6.44
CA THR A 6 -1.81 1.83 -7.43
C THR A 6 -2.51 1.80 -8.79
N SER A 7 -3.30 0.77 -9.07
CA SER A 7 -3.82 0.44 -10.41
C SER A 7 -2.74 0.34 -11.50
N GLN A 8 -1.49 0.06 -11.09
CA GLN A 8 -0.35 -0.12 -12.00
C GLN A 8 -0.04 -1.60 -12.20
N LYS A 9 0.53 -1.92 -13.37
CA LYS A 9 0.97 -3.30 -13.69
C LYS A 9 2.20 -3.66 -12.84
N ALA A 10 2.26 -4.91 -12.39
CA ALA A 10 3.46 -5.43 -11.71
C ALA A 10 4.75 -5.22 -12.54
N ILE A 11 4.67 -5.41 -13.86
CA ILE A 11 5.75 -5.16 -14.81
C ILE A 11 5.24 -4.21 -15.89
N ASP A 12 5.92 -3.07 -16.08
CA ASP A 12 5.58 -2.08 -17.11
C ASP A 12 6.84 -1.51 -17.76
N PHE A 13 7.06 -1.88 -19.01
CA PHE A 13 8.19 -1.41 -19.82
C PHE A 13 8.04 0.04 -20.31
N ASN A 14 6.88 0.68 -20.08
CA ASN A 14 6.69 2.10 -20.38
C ASN A 14 7.20 3.01 -19.24
N ARG A 15 7.53 2.45 -18.06
CA ARG A 15 8.17 3.20 -16.96
C ARG A 15 9.67 3.39 -17.23
N ALA A 16 10.32 4.22 -16.42
CA ALA A 16 11.77 4.36 -16.44
C ALA A 16 12.45 3.00 -16.24
N ALA A 17 13.69 2.84 -16.75
CA ALA A 17 14.40 1.56 -16.73
C ALA A 17 14.51 0.95 -15.32
N ASP A 18 14.69 1.80 -14.30
CA ASP A 18 14.80 1.38 -12.90
C ASP A 18 13.42 1.11 -12.22
N ASP A 19 12.32 1.47 -12.89
CA ASP A 19 10.95 1.44 -12.35
C ASP A 19 10.06 0.39 -13.02
N VAL A 20 10.62 -0.45 -13.90
CA VAL A 20 9.87 -1.47 -14.63
C VAL A 20 9.11 -2.39 -13.67
N ASN A 21 9.72 -2.74 -12.53
CA ASN A 21 9.11 -3.56 -11.49
C ASN A 21 8.40 -2.69 -10.44
N LEU A 22 7.09 -2.89 -10.31
CA LEU A 22 6.25 -2.13 -9.36
C LEU A 22 6.73 -2.26 -7.91
N ALA A 23 7.21 -3.43 -7.49
CA ALA A 23 7.71 -3.63 -6.14
C ALA A 23 8.93 -2.75 -5.84
N ILE A 24 9.87 -2.69 -6.79
CA ILE A 24 11.08 -1.85 -6.66
C ILE A 24 10.70 -0.38 -6.69
N TYR A 25 9.85 0.02 -7.63
CA TYR A 25 9.36 1.39 -7.73
C TYR A 25 8.69 1.84 -6.43
N VAL A 26 7.73 1.07 -5.90
CA VAL A 26 7.02 1.45 -4.67
C VAL A 26 7.95 1.43 -3.46
N GLN A 27 8.87 0.46 -3.35
CA GLN A 27 9.88 0.47 -2.28
C GLN A 27 10.68 1.78 -2.26
N ARG A 28 11.18 2.22 -3.42
CA ARG A 28 11.88 3.51 -3.52
C ARG A 28 11.01 4.68 -3.08
N MET A 29 9.74 4.68 -3.49
CA MET A 29 8.79 5.71 -3.09
C MET A 29 8.50 5.70 -1.58
N VAL A 30 8.56 4.53 -0.92
CA VAL A 30 8.50 4.43 0.54
C VAL A 30 9.76 5.00 1.19
N ASP A 31 10.94 4.65 0.68
CA ASP A 31 12.23 5.14 1.20
C ASP A 31 12.36 6.66 1.06
N GLU A 32 11.70 7.26 0.06
CA GLU A 32 11.59 8.71 -0.14
C GLU A 32 10.44 9.37 0.65
N GLU A 33 9.71 8.62 1.49
CA GLU A 33 8.52 9.08 2.23
C GLU A 33 7.34 9.53 1.35
N ARG A 34 7.27 9.03 0.11
CA ARG A 34 6.35 9.44 -0.95
C ARG A 34 5.35 8.36 -1.36
N ILE A 35 5.01 7.45 -0.45
CA ILE A 35 4.08 6.33 -0.74
C ILE A 35 2.72 6.80 -1.27
N MET A 36 2.22 7.97 -0.85
CA MET A 36 0.93 8.48 -1.31
C MET A 36 0.94 8.95 -2.78
N ASP A 37 2.12 9.18 -3.36
CA ASP A 37 2.27 9.54 -4.78
C ASP A 37 1.94 8.37 -5.70
N VAL A 38 2.14 7.12 -5.24
CA VAL A 38 1.87 5.92 -6.04
C VAL A 38 0.44 5.43 -5.96
N ILE A 39 -0.30 5.84 -4.93
CA ILE A 39 -1.71 5.47 -4.75
C ILE A 39 -2.53 6.02 -5.91
N ASP A 40 -3.42 5.18 -6.45
CA ASP A 40 -4.33 5.54 -7.55
C ASP A 40 -5.05 6.86 -7.21
N PRO A 41 -4.93 7.89 -8.06
CA PRO A 41 -5.64 9.15 -7.87
C PRO A 41 -7.15 9.00 -7.67
N LEU A 42 -7.78 8.00 -8.32
CA LEU A 42 -9.21 7.73 -8.18
C LEU A 42 -9.58 7.22 -6.78
N LEU A 43 -8.66 6.57 -6.07
CA LEU A 43 -8.86 6.18 -4.67
C LEU A 43 -8.71 7.37 -3.71
N LYS A 44 -7.95 8.40 -4.10
CA LYS A 44 -7.73 9.61 -3.30
C LYS A 44 -8.84 10.65 -3.49
N GLU A 45 -9.55 10.62 -4.61
CA GLU A 45 -10.62 11.56 -4.90
C GLU A 45 -11.79 11.39 -3.93
N GLY A 46 -12.09 12.44 -3.16
CA GLY A 46 -13.17 12.42 -2.16
C GLY A 46 -12.83 11.62 -0.89
N ALA A 47 -11.63 11.04 -0.79
CA ALA A 47 -11.21 10.28 0.37
C ALA A 47 -11.05 11.17 1.61
N THR A 48 -11.58 10.71 2.73
CA THR A 48 -11.37 11.30 4.04
C THR A 48 -9.92 11.13 4.49
N THR A 49 -9.47 11.95 5.44
CA THR A 49 -8.15 11.77 6.07
C THR A 49 -7.96 10.35 6.62
N LEU A 50 -9.04 9.73 7.13
CA LEU A 50 -8.95 8.35 7.63
C LEU A 50 -8.70 7.35 6.50
N GLU A 51 -9.41 7.47 5.39
CA GLU A 51 -9.21 6.59 4.23
C GLU A 51 -7.81 6.76 3.65
N MET A 52 -7.27 7.99 3.64
CA MET A 52 -5.89 8.26 3.27
C MET A 52 -4.88 7.55 4.18
N GLU A 53 -5.06 7.61 5.51
CA GLU A 53 -4.21 6.87 6.45
C GLU A 53 -4.39 5.34 6.32
N THR A 54 -5.59 4.87 6.02
CA THR A 54 -5.90 3.45 5.78
C THR A 54 -5.17 2.94 4.53
N MET A 55 -5.20 3.71 3.44
CA MET A 55 -4.45 3.41 2.21
C MET A 55 -2.94 3.39 2.47
N LYS A 56 -2.43 4.35 3.25
CA LYS A 56 -1.02 4.41 3.65
C LYS A 56 -0.60 3.19 4.47
N ALA A 57 -1.40 2.79 5.44
CA ALA A 57 -1.17 1.60 6.27
C ALA A 57 -1.14 0.30 5.42
N LEU A 58 -2.11 0.14 4.51
CA LEU A 58 -2.10 -0.98 3.56
C LEU A 58 -0.86 -0.95 2.66
N GLY A 59 -0.42 0.24 2.23
CA GLY A 59 0.81 0.41 1.48
C GLY A 59 2.04 -0.10 2.22
N PHE A 60 2.21 0.28 3.49
CA PHE A 60 3.32 -0.20 4.32
C PHE A 60 3.26 -1.71 4.57
N LEU A 61 2.08 -2.27 4.83
CA LEU A 61 1.91 -3.72 4.95
C LEU A 61 2.29 -4.45 3.65
N ALA A 62 1.89 -3.91 2.49
CA ALA A 62 2.24 -4.48 1.20
C ALA A 62 3.75 -4.49 0.97
N VAL A 63 4.45 -3.44 1.40
CA VAL A 63 5.92 -3.34 1.32
C VAL A 63 6.60 -4.29 2.31
N GLY A 64 6.10 -4.41 3.54
CA GLY A 64 6.61 -5.40 4.51
C GLY A 64 6.50 -6.85 4.01
N CYS A 65 5.47 -7.16 3.22
CA CYS A 65 5.34 -8.48 2.56
C CYS A 65 6.45 -8.77 1.54
N LEU A 66 7.13 -7.72 1.03
CA LEU A 66 8.12 -7.78 -0.03
C LEU A 66 9.57 -7.77 0.48
N GLU A 67 9.77 -7.73 1.81
CA GLU A 67 11.08 -7.80 2.46
C GLU A 67 12.00 -8.83 1.80
N GLU A 68 13.23 -8.44 1.46
CA GLU A 68 14.19 -9.33 0.77
C GLU A 68 14.47 -10.58 1.60
N ARG A 69 14.63 -10.38 2.91
CA ARG A 69 14.88 -11.43 3.88
C ARG A 69 13.57 -12.10 4.25
N ARG A 70 13.43 -13.39 3.95
CA ARG A 70 12.21 -14.17 4.22
C ARG A 70 11.78 -14.11 5.70
N GLN A 71 12.73 -14.07 6.63
CA GLN A 71 12.45 -14.00 8.06
C GLN A 71 11.89 -12.65 8.53
N ASN A 72 12.02 -11.60 7.72
CA ASN A 72 11.44 -10.29 8.00
C ASN A 72 10.01 -10.15 7.45
N ARG A 73 9.59 -11.06 6.55
CA ARG A 73 8.25 -11.01 5.98
C ARG A 73 7.23 -11.44 7.03
N PRO A 74 6.10 -10.74 7.17
CA PRO A 74 5.00 -11.24 7.96
C PRO A 74 4.46 -12.54 7.33
N SER A 75 3.98 -13.43 8.19
CA SER A 75 3.18 -14.57 7.77
C SER A 75 1.84 -14.12 7.20
N MET A 76 1.22 -14.93 6.34
CA MET A 76 -0.11 -14.61 5.82
C MET A 76 -1.18 -14.48 6.92
N LYS A 77 -0.97 -15.12 8.07
CA LYS A 77 -1.82 -14.95 9.24
C LYS A 77 -1.71 -13.51 9.78
N GLU A 78 -0.48 -13.04 10.05
CA GLU A 78 -0.22 -11.68 10.51
C GLU A 78 -0.71 -10.64 9.49
N VAL A 79 -0.53 -10.89 8.18
CA VAL A 79 -1.07 -10.02 7.13
C VAL A 79 -2.59 -9.91 7.20
N THR A 80 -3.29 -11.02 7.46
CA THR A 80 -4.76 -11.03 7.57
C THR A 80 -5.20 -10.26 8.82
N GLU A 81 -4.57 -10.52 9.96
CA GLU A 81 -4.84 -9.83 11.22
C GLU A 81 -4.64 -8.32 11.10
N GLU A 82 -3.57 -7.88 10.42
CA GLU A 82 -3.31 -6.46 10.19
C GLU A 82 -4.33 -5.81 9.24
N ILE A 83 -4.75 -6.51 8.17
CA ILE A 83 -5.81 -6.03 7.28
C ILE A 83 -7.13 -5.88 8.05
N GLU A 84 -7.51 -6.87 8.86
CA GLU A 84 -8.72 -6.81 9.69
C GLU A 84 -8.67 -5.66 10.68
N TYR A 85 -7.52 -5.43 11.30
CA TYR A 85 -7.30 -4.31 12.21
C TYR A 85 -7.47 -2.96 11.49
N ILE A 86 -6.83 -2.77 10.34
CA ILE A 86 -6.96 -1.55 9.52
C ILE A 86 -8.43 -1.31 9.13
N ILE A 87 -9.15 -2.36 8.71
CA ILE A 87 -10.59 -2.29 8.39
C ILE A 87 -11.43 -1.90 9.60
N SER A 88 -11.09 -2.41 10.79
CA SER A 88 -11.83 -2.09 12.03
C SER A 88 -11.72 -0.61 12.39
N ILE A 89 -10.54 -0.01 12.22
CA ILE A 89 -10.30 1.42 12.45
C ILE A 89 -11.10 2.25 11.45
N ALA A 90 -11.05 1.87 10.16
CA ALA A 90 -11.78 2.57 9.10
C ALA A 90 -13.30 2.57 9.35
N LYS A 91 -13.85 1.45 9.84
CA LYS A 91 -15.28 1.31 10.16
C LYS A 91 -15.69 2.06 11.42
N ALA A 92 -14.86 2.07 12.46
CA ALA A 92 -15.20 2.69 13.74
C ALA A 92 -15.55 4.19 13.59
N LYS A 93 -14.82 4.91 12.73
CA LYS A 93 -15.08 6.34 12.47
C LYS A 93 -16.34 6.60 11.62
N ALA A 94 -16.80 5.62 10.84
CA ALA A 94 -18.05 5.75 10.08
C ALA A 94 -19.29 5.69 10.97
N VAL A 95 -19.17 5.16 12.20
CA VAL A 95 -20.26 5.10 13.18
C VAL A 95 -20.38 6.39 14.00
N GLU A 96 -19.33 7.22 14.02
CA GLU A 96 -19.29 8.49 14.75
C GLU A 96 -19.73 9.72 13.92
N ASN A 97 -20.04 9.53 12.62
CA ASN A 97 -20.51 10.59 11.71
C ASN A 97 -22.01 10.49 11.41
#